data_AF-A0A2P5NTU1-F1
#
_entry.id   AF-A0A2P5NTU1-F1
#
_cell.length_a   1.000
_cell.length_b   1.000
_cell.length_c   1.000
_cell.angle_alpha   90.00
_cell.angle_beta   90.00
_cell.angle_gamma   90.00
#
_symmetry.space_group_name_H-M   'P 1'
#
loop_
_entity.id
_entity.type
_entity.pdbx_description
1 polymer ?
#
loop_
_entity_poly.entity_id
_entity_poly.type
_entity_poly.pdbx_seq_one_letter_code
_entity_poly.pdbx_strand_id
1 'polypeptide(L)'
;MALATLAANDRAVAGDAQKGGAIAKRWCASCHVVARDQTSADADAPSFADIARRRPDKKQIANFLINPHPPMPDMHLSRKEIDDITTYIRSLDPRPQPPEQKEKDEEQPRKG
;
A
#
# COMPACT_ATOMS: atom_id res chain seq x y z
N MET A 1 17.22 -38.60 -19.92
CA MET A 1 17.21 -37.81 -18.67
C MET A 1 16.28 -36.63 -18.88
N ALA A 2 15.14 -36.58 -18.19
CA ALA A 2 14.21 -35.46 -18.27
C ALA A 2 14.57 -34.45 -17.16
N LEU A 3 14.91 -33.22 -17.54
CA LEU A 3 15.14 -32.12 -16.63
C LEU A 3 13.79 -31.50 -16.27
N ALA A 4 13.35 -31.66 -15.03
CA ALA A 4 12.19 -30.97 -14.50
C ALA A 4 12.61 -29.56 -14.05
N THR A 5 12.13 -28.53 -14.72
CA THR A 5 12.25 -27.13 -14.30
C THR A 5 11.27 -26.89 -13.14
N LEU A 6 11.79 -26.57 -11.95
CA LEU A 6 10.98 -26.01 -10.87
C LEU A 6 10.66 -24.55 -11.19
N ALA A 7 9.39 -24.26 -11.50
CA ALA A 7 8.90 -22.89 -11.47
C ALA A 7 8.87 -22.41 -10.01
N ALA A 8 9.71 -21.43 -9.67
CA ALA A 8 9.62 -20.73 -8.40
C ALA A 8 8.35 -19.87 -8.42
N ASN A 9 7.34 -20.29 -7.67
CA ASN A 9 6.19 -19.45 -7.38
C ASN A 9 6.66 -18.35 -6.41
N ASP A 10 7.08 -17.21 -6.94
CA ASP A 10 7.25 -15.97 -6.18
C ASP A 10 5.86 -15.54 -5.69
N ARG A 11 5.41 -16.13 -4.58
CA ARG A 11 4.26 -15.61 -3.87
C ARG A 11 4.70 -14.31 -3.26
N ALA A 12 4.35 -13.19 -3.91
CA ALA A 12 4.46 -11.87 -3.32
C ALA A 12 3.90 -11.95 -1.89
N VAL A 13 4.77 -11.75 -0.91
CA VAL A 13 4.35 -11.72 0.50
C VAL A 13 3.43 -10.52 0.64
N ALA A 14 2.16 -10.77 0.93
CA ALA A 14 1.20 -9.70 1.17
C ALA A 14 1.67 -8.81 2.34
N GLY A 15 1.40 -7.52 2.24
CA GLY A 15 1.73 -6.55 3.27
C GLY A 15 1.13 -6.89 4.64
N ASP A 16 1.81 -6.44 5.68
CA ASP A 16 1.49 -6.64 7.07
C ASP A 16 1.00 -5.31 7.67
N ALA A 17 -0.32 -5.21 7.90
CA ALA A 17 -0.93 -4.01 8.44
C ALA A 17 -0.41 -3.63 9.84
N GLN A 18 0.02 -4.60 10.65
CA GLN A 18 0.53 -4.35 11.99
C GLN A 18 1.92 -3.70 11.91
N LYS A 19 2.78 -4.17 11.00
CA LYS A 19 4.06 -3.52 10.72
C LYS A 19 3.87 -2.14 10.09
N GLY A 20 2.96 -2.03 9.11
CA GLY A 20 2.63 -0.77 8.46
C GLY A 20 2.14 0.30 9.44
N GLY A 21 1.30 -0.08 10.39
CA GLY A 21 0.84 0.81 11.45
C GLY A 21 1.97 1.27 12.37
N ALA A 22 2.92 0.41 12.70
CA ALA A 22 4.08 0.79 13.51
C ALA A 22 4.99 1.80 12.77
N ILE A 23 5.22 1.58 11.48
CA ILE A 23 6.00 2.49 10.63
C ILE A 23 5.28 3.84 10.50
N ALA A 24 3.98 3.82 10.21
CA ALA A 24 3.15 5.02 10.09
C ALA A 24 3.15 5.88 11.36
N LYS A 25 2.99 5.26 12.53
CA LYS A 25 3.05 5.96 13.82
C LYS A 25 4.40 6.61 14.08
N ARG A 26 5.49 5.95 13.68
CA ARG A 26 6.85 6.46 13.88
C ARG A 26 7.17 7.64 12.97
N TRP A 27 6.74 7.57 11.72
CA TRP A 27 7.29 8.43 10.67
C TRP A 27 6.29 9.38 10.02
N CYS A 28 5.01 9.04 10.02
CA CYS A 28 3.98 9.81 9.34
C CYS A 28 3.14 10.65 10.31
N ALA A 29 3.15 10.31 11.61
CA ALA A 29 2.31 10.93 12.63
C ALA A 29 2.64 12.40 12.94
N SER A 30 3.82 12.89 12.54
CA SER A 30 4.15 14.32 12.70
C SER A 30 3.25 15.21 11.83
N CYS A 31 2.83 14.71 10.67
CA CYS A 31 2.07 15.49 9.69
C CYS A 31 0.65 14.93 9.50
N HIS A 32 0.45 13.60 9.54
CA HIS A 32 -0.84 12.98 9.32
C HIS A 32 -1.47 12.46 10.62
N VAL A 33 -2.80 12.47 10.70
CA VAL A 33 -3.53 11.63 11.66
C VAL A 33 -3.53 10.19 11.14
N VAL A 34 -2.70 9.32 11.74
CA VAL A 34 -2.51 7.95 11.27
C VAL A 34 -3.34 6.91 12.03
N ALA A 35 -3.76 7.23 13.25
CA ALA A 35 -4.53 6.34 14.12
C ALA A 35 -5.63 7.11 14.86
N ARG A 36 -6.67 6.39 15.34
CA ARG A 36 -7.86 7.00 15.97
C ARG A 36 -7.58 7.67 17.31
N ASP A 37 -6.52 7.27 17.99
CA ASP A 37 -6.05 7.76 19.28
C ASP A 37 -5.13 8.98 19.16
N GLN A 38 -4.83 9.44 17.94
CA GLN A 38 -3.99 10.61 17.71
C GLN A 38 -4.80 11.91 17.74
N THR A 39 -4.33 12.87 18.53
CA THR A 39 -5.05 14.13 18.81
C THR A 39 -4.57 15.33 18.01
N SER A 40 -3.43 15.23 17.31
CA SER A 40 -2.85 16.35 16.55
C SER A 40 -2.07 15.87 15.33
N ALA A 41 -2.17 16.63 14.23
CA ALA A 41 -1.36 16.52 13.03
C ALA A 41 -1.44 17.86 12.25
N ASP A 42 -0.69 18.00 11.16
CA ASP A 42 -0.78 19.19 10.30
C ASP A 42 -2.18 19.24 9.64
N ALA A 43 -2.86 20.39 9.73
CA ALA A 43 -4.24 20.54 9.27
C ALA A 43 -4.40 20.34 7.75
N ASP A 44 -3.34 20.59 6.97
CA ASP A 44 -3.33 20.48 5.52
C ASP A 44 -3.06 19.05 5.03
N ALA A 45 -2.65 18.14 5.92
CA ALA A 45 -2.38 16.75 5.59
C ALA A 45 -3.61 15.87 5.87
N PRO A 46 -4.10 15.09 4.89
CA PRO A 46 -5.29 14.26 5.10
C PRO A 46 -5.03 13.14 6.11
N SER A 47 -6.03 12.79 6.91
CA SER A 47 -5.92 11.61 7.78
C SER A 47 -5.75 10.33 6.96
N PHE A 48 -5.11 9.31 7.52
CA PHE A 48 -4.99 8.02 6.83
C PHE A 48 -6.37 7.39 6.56
N ALA A 49 -7.34 7.61 7.43
CA ALA A 49 -8.72 7.17 7.20
C ALA A 49 -9.36 7.89 5.99
N ASP A 50 -9.07 9.18 5.79
CA ASP A 50 -9.50 9.91 4.59
C ASP A 50 -8.79 9.43 3.33
N ILE A 51 -7.48 9.18 3.41
CA ILE A 51 -6.70 8.63 2.29
C ILE A 51 -7.30 7.28 1.88
N ALA A 52 -7.55 6.39 2.84
CA ALA A 52 -8.15 5.10 2.60
C ALA A 52 -9.51 5.25 1.89
N ARG A 53 -10.34 6.20 2.32
CA ARG A 53 -11.64 6.43 1.67
C ARG A 53 -11.54 6.95 0.24
N ARG A 54 -10.60 7.85 -0.03
CA ARG A 54 -10.43 8.55 -1.33
C ARG A 54 -9.60 7.75 -2.34
N ARG A 55 -8.72 6.87 -1.87
CA ARG A 55 -7.78 6.05 -2.66
C ARG A 55 -7.94 4.58 -2.28
N PRO A 56 -8.96 3.89 -2.81
CA PRO A 56 -9.22 2.50 -2.46
C PRO A 56 -8.20 1.51 -3.06
N ASP A 57 -7.47 1.93 -4.09
CA ASP A 57 -6.43 1.13 -4.73
C ASP A 57 -5.08 1.29 -4.02
N LYS A 58 -4.51 0.18 -3.53
CA LYS A 58 -3.18 0.15 -2.90
C LYS A 58 -2.09 0.67 -3.83
N LYS A 59 -2.16 0.41 -5.13
CA LYS A 59 -1.14 0.83 -6.10
C LYS A 59 -1.04 2.35 -6.18
N GLN A 60 -2.17 3.06 -6.10
CA GLN A 60 -2.19 4.53 -6.07
C GLN A 60 -1.49 5.09 -4.83
N ILE A 61 -1.73 4.49 -3.67
CA ILE A 61 -1.07 4.89 -2.41
C ILE A 61 0.43 4.58 -2.49
N ALA A 62 0.81 3.40 -3.02
CA ALA A 62 2.20 3.00 -3.15
C ALA A 62 2.99 3.94 -4.06
N ASN A 63 2.41 4.31 -5.22
CA ASN A 63 3.04 5.25 -6.15
C ASN A 63 3.31 6.62 -5.52
N PHE A 64 2.41 7.08 -4.64
CA PHE A 64 2.60 8.33 -3.89
C PHE A 64 3.77 8.23 -2.91
N LEU A 65 3.93 7.10 -2.22
CA LEU A 65 5.03 6.87 -1.29
C LEU A 65 6.39 6.72 -1.99
N ILE A 66 6.40 6.26 -3.24
CA ILE A 66 7.62 6.17 -4.07
C ILE A 66 8.08 7.55 -4.55
N ASN A 67 7.14 8.44 -4.86
CA ASN A 67 7.43 9.79 -5.34
C ASN A 67 6.65 10.83 -4.52
N PRO A 68 7.03 11.03 -3.24
CA PRO A 68 6.39 12.03 -2.39
C PRO A 68 6.71 13.43 -2.90
N HIS A 69 5.79 14.37 -2.70
CA HIS A 69 5.98 15.76 -3.09
C HIS A 69 5.92 16.68 -1.86
N PRO A 70 6.68 17.80 -1.85
CA PRO A 70 6.62 18.77 -0.77
C PRO A 70 5.17 19.19 -0.43
N PRO A 71 4.86 19.36 0.86
CA PRO A 71 5.78 19.34 2.01
C PRO A 71 6.17 17.94 2.51
N MET A 72 5.68 16.85 1.91
CA MET A 72 6.06 15.50 2.31
C MET A 72 7.51 15.20 1.90
N PRO A 73 8.41 14.87 2.85
CA PRO A 73 9.78 14.54 2.52
C PRO A 73 9.89 13.13 1.93
N ASP A 74 11.05 12.83 1.35
CA ASP A 74 11.42 11.45 1.05
C ASP A 74 11.63 10.69 2.36
N MET A 75 10.83 9.64 2.56
CA MET A 75 10.83 8.82 3.77
C MET A 75 11.85 7.67 3.72
N HIS A 76 12.57 7.51 2.60
CA HIS A 76 13.54 6.43 2.35
C HIS A 76 12.98 5.03 2.65
N LEU A 77 11.71 4.79 2.27
CA LEU A 77 11.02 3.53 2.52
C LEU A 77 11.45 2.44 1.53
N SER A 78 11.65 1.23 2.03
CA SER A 78 11.79 0.04 1.19
C SER A 78 10.45 -0.35 0.55
N ARG A 79 10.51 -1.14 -0.54
CA ARG A 79 9.29 -1.69 -1.17
C ARG A 79 8.39 -2.46 -0.19
N LYS A 80 9.00 -3.18 0.76
CA LYS A 80 8.26 -3.94 1.77
C LYS A 80 7.55 -3.03 2.76
N GLU A 81 8.20 -1.96 3.20
CA GLU A 81 7.58 -0.97 4.09
C GLU A 81 6.44 -0.22 3.40
N ILE A 82 6.60 0.11 2.11
CA ILE A 82 5.52 0.70 1.31
C ILE A 82 4.31 -0.23 1.25
N ASP A 83 4.51 -1.52 0.99
CA ASP A 83 3.41 -2.49 0.96
C ASP A 83 2.74 -2.67 2.34
N ASP A 84 3.52 -2.68 3.41
CA ASP A 84 3.02 -2.73 4.79
C ASP A 84 2.18 -1.48 5.12
N ILE A 85 2.69 -0.28 4.82
CA ILE A 85 1.98 0.99 5.04
C ILE A 85 0.70 1.06 4.21
N THR A 86 0.74 0.70 2.93
CA THR A 86 -0.46 0.73 2.07
C THR A 86 -1.52 -0.26 2.57
N THR A 87 -1.10 -1.43 3.04
CA THR A 87 -1.99 -2.42 3.66
C THR A 87 -2.61 -1.88 4.95
N TYR A 88 -1.83 -1.19 5.77
CA TYR A 88 -2.34 -0.51 6.95
C TYR A 88 -3.34 0.59 6.61
N ILE A 89 -3.03 1.48 5.66
CA ILE A 89 -3.96 2.54 5.24
C ILE A 89 -5.27 1.92 4.76
N ARG A 90 -5.23 0.87 3.93
CA ARG A 90 -6.45 0.20 3.44
C ARG A 90 -7.28 -0.41 4.55
N SER A 91 -6.67 -0.93 5.62
CA SER A 91 -7.42 -1.53 6.73
C SER A 91 -8.23 -0.52 7.55
N LEU A 92 -7.99 0.79 7.35
CA LEU A 92 -8.74 1.87 7.99
C LEU A 92 -10.05 2.24 7.28
N ASP A 93 -10.28 1.72 6.07
CA ASP A 93 -11.56 1.86 5.37
C ASP A 93 -12.44 0.63 5.65
N PRO A 94 -13.57 0.77 6.36
CA PRO A 94 -14.44 -0.36 6.69
C PRO A 94 -15.20 -0.92 5.47
N ARG A 95 -15.14 -0.23 4.33
CA ARG A 95 -15.78 -0.70 3.09
C ARG A 95 -14.96 -1.84 2.48
N PRO A 96 -15.61 -2.85 1.88
CA PRO A 96 -14.91 -3.89 1.13
C PRO A 96 -13.97 -3.26 0.11
N GLN A 97 -12.76 -3.80 -0.01
CA GLN A 97 -11.87 -3.37 -1.09
C GLN A 97 -12.57 -3.67 -2.42
N PRO A 98 -12.62 -2.71 -3.37
CA PRO A 98 -13.03 -3.03 -4.73
C PRO A 98 -12.23 -4.24 -5.19
N PRO A 99 -12.82 -5.17 -5.98
CA PRO A 99 -12.10 -6.31 -6.48
C PRO A 99 -10.77 -5.82 -7.03
N GLU A 100 -9.68 -6.25 -6.41
CA GLU A 100 -8.34 -5.98 -6.89
C GLU A 100 -8.38 -6.38 -8.36
N GLN A 101 -8.08 -5.45 -9.27
CA GLN A 101 -8.05 -5.78 -10.69
C GLN A 101 -6.95 -6.81 -10.84
N LYS A 102 -7.33 -8.09 -10.73
CA LYS A 102 -6.57 -9.22 -11.23
C LYS A 102 -6.19 -8.80 -12.63
N GLU A 103 -4.88 -8.77 -12.85
CA GLU A 103 -4.30 -8.60 -14.16
C GLU A 103 -5.15 -9.35 -15.17
N LYS A 104 -5.43 -8.64 -16.26
CA LYS A 104 -6.05 -9.16 -17.45
C LYS A 104 -5.04 -10.14 -18.08
N ASP A 105 -4.76 -11.23 -17.40
CA ASP A 105 -4.05 -12.41 -17.88
C ASP A 105 -5.04 -13.20 -18.74
N GLU A 106 -5.47 -12.59 -19.84
CA GLU A 106 -5.96 -13.32 -20.99
C GLU A 106 -5.02 -12.95 -22.13
N GLU A 107 -3.87 -13.63 -22.14
CA GLU A 107 -3.19 -14.06 -23.36
C GLU A 107 -4.29 -14.55 -24.31
N GLN A 108 -4.66 -13.71 -25.27
CA GLN A 108 -5.52 -14.13 -26.37
C GLN A 108 -4.79 -15.29 -27.05
N PRO A 109 -5.37 -16.50 -27.12
CA PRO A 109 -4.78 -17.53 -27.96
C PRO A 109 -4.82 -16.98 -29.39
N ARG A 110 -3.63 -16.75 -29.98
CA ARG A 110 -3.50 -16.60 -31.43
C ARG A 110 -4.01 -17.91 -32.05
N LYS A 111 -5.27 -17.92 -32.44
CA LYS A 111 -5.86 -18.98 -33.25
C LYS A 111 -5.43 -18.76 -34.71
N GLY A 112 -4.87 -19.80 -35.31
CA GLY A 112 -4.79 -19.99 -36.77
C GLY A 112 -3.46 -19.59 -37.39
#